data_AF-A0A392SXP9-F1
#
_entry.id   AF-A0A392SXP9-F1
#
_cell.length_a   1.000
_cell.length_b   1.000
_cell.length_c   1.000
_cell.angle_alpha   90.00
_cell.angle_beta   90.00
_cell.angle_gamma   90.00
#
_symmetry.space_group_name_H-M   'P 1'
#
loop_
_entity.id
_entity.type
_entity.pdbx_description
1 polymer ?
#
loop_
_entity_poly.entity_id
_entity_poly.type
_entity_poly.pdbx_seq_one_letter_code
_entity_poly.pdbx_strand_id
1 'polypeptide(L)'
;MLMENLLRSKEYWPLIENGVTVAPPNATAEQRVANESKLRDLKVKNYLFQSIDCTILETILVRDTTKDIWDAMKRKYQGSNK
;
A
#
# COMPACT_ATOMS: atom_id res chain seq x y z
N MET A 1 7.74 12.59 -0.40
CA MET A 1 7.11 11.30 0.00
C MET A 1 7.60 10.20 -0.94
N LEU A 2 8.41 9.26 -0.45
CA LEU A 2 9.05 8.21 -1.28
C LEU A 2 8.00 7.36 -2.02
N MET A 3 6.92 7.02 -1.32
CA MET A 3 5.79 6.26 -1.87
C MET A 3 5.01 7.05 -2.93
N GLU A 4 4.73 8.33 -2.69
CA GLU A 4 4.06 9.19 -3.69
C GLU A 4 4.88 9.31 -4.98
N ASN A 5 6.19 9.56 -4.86
CA ASN A 5 7.07 9.68 -6.02
C ASN A 5 7.10 8.37 -6.83
N LEU A 6 7.17 7.23 -6.15
CA LEU A 6 7.07 5.92 -6.78
C LEU A 6 5.75 5.76 -7.55
N LEU A 7 4.60 6.05 -6.93
CA LEU A 7 3.29 5.91 -7.58
C LEU A 7 3.12 6.87 -8.76
N ARG A 8 3.63 8.10 -8.66
CA ARG A 8 3.62 9.08 -9.75
C ARG A 8 4.51 8.64 -10.91
N SER A 9 5.72 8.14 -10.65
CA SER A 9 6.60 7.60 -11.70
C SER A 9 6.05 6.36 -12.42
N LYS A 10 5.10 5.66 -11.78
CA LYS A 10 4.40 4.48 -12.33
C LYS A 10 3.05 4.82 -12.96
N GLU A 11 2.69 6.10 -13.03
CA GLU A 11 1.41 6.59 -13.57
C GLU A 11 0.18 6.04 -12.83
N TYR A 12 0.35 5.65 -11.57
CA TYR A 12 -0.73 5.10 -10.74
C TYR A 12 -1.47 6.15 -9.93
N TRP A 13 -0.96 7.39 -9.88
CA TRP A 13 -1.59 8.48 -9.13
C TRP A 13 -3.08 8.71 -9.45
N PRO A 14 -3.55 8.59 -10.71
CA PRO A 14 -4.97 8.75 -11.01
C PRO A 14 -5.89 7.76 -10.27
N LEU A 15 -5.40 6.58 -9.88
CA LEU A 15 -6.19 5.60 -9.11
C LEU A 15 -6.37 6.01 -7.65
N ILE A 16 -5.43 6.77 -7.10
CA ILE A 16 -5.52 7.34 -5.74
C ILE A 16 -6.45 8.55 -5.74
N GLU A 17 -6.32 9.40 -6.77
CA GLU A 17 -7.07 10.66 -6.86
C GLU A 17 -8.52 10.47 -7.34
N ASN A 18 -8.72 9.65 -8.37
CA ASN A 18 -10.01 9.49 -9.05
C ASN A 18 -10.69 8.14 -8.77
N GLY A 19 -9.98 7.20 -8.14
CA GLY A 19 -10.49 5.85 -7.84
C GLY A 19 -10.46 4.88 -9.03
N VAL A 20 -11.11 3.73 -8.83
CA VAL A 20 -11.14 2.62 -9.80
C VAL A 20 -12.35 2.74 -10.72
N THR A 21 -12.14 2.51 -12.01
CA THR A 21 -13.21 2.44 -13.00
C THR A 21 -13.99 1.14 -12.82
N VAL A 22 -15.31 1.24 -12.68
CA VAL A 22 -16.22 0.10 -12.55
C VAL A 22 -17.09 0.02 -13.80
N ALA A 23 -17.16 -1.16 -14.41
CA ALA A 23 -18.01 -1.39 -15.58
C ALA A 23 -19.48 -1.55 -15.16
N PRO A 24 -20.43 -1.01 -15.95
CA PRO A 24 -21.83 -1.33 -15.76
C PRO A 24 -22.13 -2.81 -16.08
N PRO A 25 -23.20 -3.39 -15.52
CA PRO A 25 -23.42 -4.85 -15.50
C PRO A 25 -23.45 -5.59 -16.85
N ASN A 26 -23.61 -4.89 -17.98
CA ASN A 26 -23.87 -5.50 -19.30
C ASN A 26 -22.94 -5.00 -20.42
N ALA A 27 -21.80 -4.40 -20.09
CA ALA A 27 -21.01 -3.62 -21.05
C ALA A 27 -19.68 -4.31 -21.41
N THR A 28 -19.58 -4.91 -22.60
CA THR A 28 -18.50 -5.86 -22.95
C THR A 28 -17.13 -5.22 -23.14
N ALA A 29 -17.07 -3.99 -23.66
CA ALA A 29 -15.81 -3.25 -23.89
C ALA A 29 -15.36 -2.55 -22.60
N GLU A 30 -16.31 -1.94 -21.90
CA GLU A 30 -16.15 -1.28 -20.60
C GLU A 30 -15.70 -2.29 -19.53
N GLN A 31 -16.11 -3.56 -19.63
CA GLN A 31 -15.64 -4.65 -18.76
C GLN A 31 -14.11 -4.80 -18.81
N ARG A 32 -13.49 -4.67 -19.98
CA ARG A 32 -12.03 -4.80 -20.12
C ARG A 32 -11.33 -3.64 -19.42
N VAL A 33 -11.81 -2.41 -19.64
CA VAL A 33 -11.27 -1.20 -18.99
C VAL A 33 -11.42 -1.29 -17.46
N ALA A 34 -12.56 -1.77 -16.95
CA ALA A 34 -12.76 -1.96 -15.52
C ALA A 34 -11.85 -3.06 -14.94
N ASN A 35 -11.66 -4.17 -15.66
CA ASN A 35 -10.75 -5.23 -15.23
C ASN A 35 -9.30 -4.74 -15.20
N GLU A 36 -8.87 -3.96 -16.20
CA GLU A 36 -7.55 -3.34 -16.22
C GLU A 36 -7.37 -2.33 -15.09
N SER A 37 -8.37 -1.48 -14.84
CA SER A 37 -8.37 -0.52 -13.74
C SER A 37 -8.26 -1.23 -12.38
N LYS A 38 -9.03 -2.32 -12.18
CA LYS A 38 -8.96 -3.17 -10.99
C LYS A 38 -7.60 -3.85 -10.83
N LEU A 39 -6.99 -4.33 -11.92
CA LEU A 39 -5.66 -4.92 -11.87
C LEU A 39 -4.61 -3.90 -11.45
N ARG A 40 -4.68 -2.66 -11.96
CA ARG A 40 -3.76 -1.59 -11.55
C ARG A 40 -3.98 -1.20 -10.08
N ASP A 41 -5.23 -1.15 -9.62
CA ASP A 41 -5.55 -0.93 -8.20
C ASP A 41 -4.91 -1.98 -7.28
N LEU A 42 -4.96 -3.26 -7.67
CA LEU A 42 -4.29 -4.33 -6.92
C LEU A 42 -2.76 -4.15 -6.85
N LYS A 43 -2.13 -3.64 -7.92
CA LYS A 43 -0.69 -3.32 -7.91
C LYS A 43 -0.37 -2.16 -6.97
N VAL A 44 -1.19 -1.10 -6.97
CA VAL A 44 -1.05 0.03 -6.04
C VAL A 44 -1.17 -0.44 -4.60
N LYS A 45 -2.18 -1.25 -4.29
CA LYS A 45 -2.33 -1.87 -2.95
C LYS A 45 -1.10 -2.66 -2.56
N ASN A 46 -0.55 -3.48 -3.46
CA ASN A 46 0.67 -4.24 -3.19
C ASN A 46 1.86 -3.32 -2.86
N TYR A 47 2.05 -2.23 -3.61
CA TYR A 47 3.10 -1.26 -3.29
C TYR A 47 2.90 -0.58 -1.93
N LEU A 48 1.66 -0.22 -1.60
CA LEU A 48 1.34 0.33 -0.28
C LEU A 48 1.60 -0.69 0.83
N PHE A 49 1.25 -1.96 0.64
CA PHE A 49 1.57 -3.03 1.59
C PHE A 49 3.08 -3.23 1.76
N GLN A 50 3.86 -3.16 0.68
CA GLN A 50 5.33 -3.22 0.76
C GLN A 50 5.93 -2.03 1.52
N SER A 51 5.26 -0.88 1.50
CA SER A 51 5.70 0.30 2.26
C SER A 51 5.40 0.18 3.76
N ILE A 52 4.45 -0.69 4.14
CA ILE A 52 4.27 -1.07 5.54
C ILE A 52 5.45 -1.98 5.90
N ASP A 53 6.19 -1.58 6.91
CA ASP A 53 7.28 -2.38 7.41
C ASP A 53 6.71 -3.65 8.06
N CYS A 54 6.76 -4.77 7.33
CA CYS A 54 6.24 -6.07 7.77
C CYS A 54 6.78 -6.49 9.14
N THR A 55 7.97 -6.02 9.51
CA THR A 55 8.55 -6.35 10.81
C THR A 55 7.87 -5.59 11.96
N ILE A 56 7.18 -4.46 11.71
CA ILE A 56 6.34 -3.80 12.71
C ILE A 56 5.16 -4.70 13.05
N LEU A 57 4.51 -5.25 12.02
CA LEU A 57 3.42 -6.20 12.15
C LEU A 57 3.87 -7.46 12.90
N GLU A 58 5.02 -8.02 12.52
CA GLU A 58 5.63 -9.15 13.23
C GLU A 58 5.95 -8.79 14.69
N THR A 59 6.52 -7.61 14.95
CA THR A 59 6.83 -7.15 16.30
C THR A 59 5.56 -7.05 17.15
N ILE A 60 4.45 -6.59 16.58
CA ILE A 60 3.15 -6.54 17.28
C ILE A 60 2.64 -7.96 17.57
N LEU A 61 2.81 -8.91 16.64
CA LEU A 61 2.33 -10.28 16.81
C LEU A 61 3.19 -11.11 17.79
N VAL A 62 4.49 -10.84 17.88
CA VAL A 62 5.46 -11.64 18.66
C VAL A 62 5.63 -11.11 20.10
N ARG A 63 5.22 -9.87 20.39
CA ARG A 63 5.41 -9.26 21.72
C ARG A 63 4.12 -9.26 22.51
N ASP A 64 4.24 -9.61 23.80
CA ASP A 64 3.08 -9.81 24.68
C ASP A 64 2.47 -8.51 25.20
N THR A 65 3.28 -7.45 25.34
CA THR A 65 2.81 -6.17 25.89
C THR A 65 3.10 -4.99 24.96
N THR A 66 2.25 -3.96 25.05
CA THR A 66 2.45 -2.69 24.35
C THR A 66 3.79 -2.03 24.69
N LYS A 67 4.31 -2.23 25.91
CA LYS A 67 5.63 -1.73 26.31
C LYS A 67 6.77 -2.45 25.56
N ASP A 68 6.68 -3.76 25.40
CA ASP A 68 7.70 -4.54 24.68
C ASP A 68 7.70 -4.22 23.19
N ILE A 69 6.51 -4.00 22.61
CA ILE A 69 6.35 -3.50 21.23
C ILE A 69 7.04 -2.13 21.11
N TRP A 70 6.74 -1.20 22.01
CA TRP A 70 7.32 0.15 22.00
C TRP A 70 8.84 0.15 22.14
N ASP A 71 9.40 -0.60 23.09
CA ASP A 71 10.85 -0.67 23.30
C ASP A 71 11.57 -1.35 22.13
N ALA A 72 10.95 -2.36 21.49
CA ALA A 72 11.46 -2.98 20.27
C ALA A 72 11.46 -2.01 19.08
N MET A 73 10.35 -1.30 18.86
CA MET A 73 10.22 -0.27 17.83
C MET A 73 11.26 0.85 18.02
N LYS A 74 11.40 1.34 19.25
CA LYS A 74 12.38 2.38 19.59
C LYS A 74 13.81 1.94 19.27
N ARG A 75 14.18 0.70 19.60
CA ARG A 75 15.51 0.15 19.30
C ARG A 75 15.74 -0.03 17.80
N LYS A 76 14.70 -0.45 17.07
CA LYS A 76 14.75 -0.63 15.61
C LYS A 76 14.99 0.68 14.85
N TYR A 77 14.33 1.76 15.26
CA TYR A 77 14.44 3.07 14.59
C TYR A 77 15.44 4.02 15.28
N GLN A 78 16.19 3.53 16.29
CA GLN A 78 17.20 4.33 16.96
C GLN A 78 18.35 4.62 15.99
N GLY A 79 18.52 5.89 15.61
CA GLY A 79 19.53 6.30 14.64
C GLY A 79 19.06 6.34 13.18
N SER A 80 17.79 6.05 12.90
CA SER A 80 17.16 6.28 11.60
C SER A 80 16.86 7.77 11.37
N ASN A 81 17.91 8.60 11.29
CA ASN A 81 17.83 10.02 10.91
C ASN A 81 18.14 10.21 9.41
N LYS A 82 17.57 9.38 8.55
CA LYS A 82 17.66 9.54 7.09
C LYS A 82 16.36 9.19 6.41
#